data_AF-A0A7G2UFQ2-F1
#
_entry.id   AF-A0A7G2UFQ2-F1
#
_cell.length_a   1.000
_cell.length_b   1.000
_cell.length_c   1.000
_cell.angle_alpha   90.00
_cell.angle_beta   90.00
_cell.angle_gamma   90.00
#
_symmetry.space_group_name_H-M   'P 1'
#
loop_
_entity.id
_entity.type
_entity.pdbx_description
1 polymer ?
#
loop_
_entity_poly.entity_id
_entity_poly.type
_entity_poly.pdbx_seq_one_letter_code
_entity_poly.pdbx_strand_id
1 'polypeptide(L)'
;MGFEPNTVGGWFDLDRGVMYRKSDAERSTNKRRTPSGIPRQLAAHLRRWKAEGCAWAAEYQGARIGDIKRAFPNAVSDAGLKDITPHTLKHTAITWALQNGATIWDAAGFFATSAETIQKVYGHHSHDYQESVLRAVTETRGFALC
;
A
#
# COMPACT_ATOMS: atom_id res chain seq x y z
N MET A 1 -8.96 10.74 4.59
CA MET A 1 -9.73 9.65 5.22
C MET A 1 -10.03 10.06 6.64
N GLY A 2 -11.25 9.81 7.11
CA GLY A 2 -11.70 10.19 8.46
C GLY A 2 -11.35 9.13 9.50
N PHE A 3 -11.56 9.44 10.78
CA PHE A 3 -11.50 8.46 11.88
C PHE A 3 -12.84 7.78 12.17
N GLU A 4 -13.89 8.14 11.43
CA GLU A 4 -15.24 7.60 11.55
C GLU A 4 -15.84 7.27 10.18
N PRO A 5 -16.78 6.31 10.10
CA PRO A 5 -17.58 6.08 8.91
C PRO A 5 -18.24 7.38 8.43
N ASN A 6 -18.15 7.64 7.14
CA ASN A 6 -18.66 8.86 6.54
C ASN A 6 -19.10 8.61 5.10
N THR A 7 -19.78 9.59 4.49
CA THR A 7 -20.32 9.51 3.13
C THR A 7 -19.36 10.04 2.05
N VAL A 8 -18.28 10.72 2.44
CA VAL A 8 -17.45 11.54 1.54
C VAL A 8 -16.15 10.84 1.11
N GLY A 9 -15.68 9.85 1.87
CA GLY A 9 -14.54 9.04 1.48
C GLY A 9 -14.19 7.95 2.48
N GLY A 10 -13.01 7.34 2.29
CA GLY A 10 -12.51 6.31 3.18
C GLY A 10 -12.32 6.76 4.64
N TRP A 11 -12.20 5.78 5.53
CA TRP A 11 -12.04 5.98 6.97
C TRP A 11 -11.16 4.89 7.60
N PHE A 12 -10.66 5.18 8.81
CA PHE A 12 -9.80 4.29 9.58
C PHE A 12 -10.55 3.72 10.80
N ASP A 13 -10.67 2.40 10.86
CA ASP A 13 -11.07 1.69 12.07
C ASP A 13 -9.81 1.38 12.89
N LEU A 14 -9.52 2.20 13.89
CA LEU A 14 -8.32 2.06 14.72
C LEU A 14 -8.42 0.93 15.75
N ASP A 15 -9.63 0.47 16.05
CA ASP A 15 -9.90 -0.61 16.99
C ASP A 15 -9.67 -1.96 16.32
N ARG A 16 -10.18 -2.12 15.10
CA ARG A 16 -9.97 -3.32 14.27
C ARG A 16 -8.67 -3.28 13.46
N GLY A 17 -8.02 -2.12 13.38
CA GLY A 17 -6.78 -1.95 12.62
C GLY A 17 -6.99 -2.00 11.10
N VAL A 18 -8.15 -1.56 10.60
CA VAL A 18 -8.54 -1.66 9.19
C VAL A 18 -8.70 -0.27 8.57
N MET A 19 -8.13 -0.07 7.38
CA MET A 19 -8.42 1.10 6.56
C MET A 19 -9.41 0.77 5.45
N TYR A 20 -10.55 1.45 5.50
CA TYR A 20 -11.58 1.42 4.46
C TYR A 20 -11.29 2.53 3.46
N ARG A 21 -11.09 2.16 2.19
CA ARG A 21 -10.69 3.12 1.13
C ARG A 21 -11.86 3.77 0.39
N LYS A 22 -13.09 3.45 0.81
CA LYS A 22 -14.34 3.98 0.27
C LYS A 22 -15.20 4.48 1.42
N SER A 23 -16.09 5.41 1.10
CA SER A 23 -17.15 5.78 2.04
C SER A 23 -18.12 4.63 2.23
N ASP A 24 -18.83 4.65 3.35
CA ASP A 24 -19.84 3.64 3.68
C ASP A 24 -21.00 3.63 2.67
N ALA A 25 -21.23 4.77 2.02
CA ALA A 25 -22.26 4.96 1.01
C ALA A 25 -21.84 4.63 -0.44
N GLU A 26 -20.57 4.34 -0.73
CA GLU A 26 -20.07 4.16 -2.10
C GLU A 26 -20.36 2.73 -2.63
N ARG A 27 -21.21 2.60 -3.66
CA ARG A 27 -21.45 1.31 -4.32
C ARG A 27 -20.14 0.68 -4.82
N SER A 28 -20.01 -0.62 -4.56
CA SER A 28 -18.91 -1.45 -5.08
C SER A 28 -18.94 -1.50 -6.62
N THR A 29 -17.92 -0.95 -7.28
CA THR A 29 -17.65 -1.10 -8.71
C THR A 29 -16.57 -2.16 -8.95
N ASN A 30 -16.41 -2.64 -10.19
CA ASN A 30 -15.40 -3.65 -10.58
C ASN A 30 -13.95 -3.29 -10.14
N LYS A 31 -13.65 -2.01 -9.91
CA LYS A 31 -12.43 -1.58 -9.23
C LYS A 31 -12.61 -1.74 -7.71
N ARG A 32 -12.48 -2.98 -7.23
CA ARG A 32 -12.54 -3.34 -5.80
C ARG A 32 -11.47 -2.56 -5.02
N ARG A 33 -11.89 -1.55 -4.26
CA ARG A 33 -11.04 -0.89 -3.26
C ARG A 33 -11.20 -1.64 -1.94
N THR A 34 -10.63 -2.84 -1.88
CA THR A 34 -10.75 -3.74 -0.74
C THR A 34 -10.22 -3.06 0.53
N PRO A 35 -10.88 -3.22 1.69
CA PRO A 35 -10.30 -2.87 2.97
C PRO A 35 -8.94 -3.54 3.14
N SER A 36 -8.04 -2.88 3.87
CA SER A 36 -6.69 -3.40 4.08
C SER A 36 -6.26 -3.10 5.51
N GLY A 37 -5.36 -3.91 6.07
CA GLY A 37 -4.80 -3.64 7.38
C GLY A 37 -4.04 -2.32 7.41
N ILE A 38 -4.06 -1.63 8.55
CA ILE A 38 -3.28 -0.42 8.76
C ILE A 38 -1.85 -0.82 9.13
N PRO A 39 -0.81 -0.37 8.39
CA PRO A 39 0.57 -0.59 8.79
C PRO A 39 0.85 -0.04 10.20
N ARG A 40 1.62 -0.76 11.01
CA ARG A 40 1.88 -0.41 12.42
C ARG A 40 2.35 1.03 12.63
N GLN A 41 3.27 1.49 11.78
CA GLN A 41 3.80 2.86 11.84
C GLN A 41 2.70 3.90 11.58
N LEU A 42 1.86 3.65 10.57
CA LEU A 42 0.72 4.52 10.27
C LEU A 42 -0.29 4.52 11.41
N ALA A 43 -0.59 3.35 11.99
CA ALA A 43 -1.53 3.24 13.11
C ALA A 43 -1.11 4.09 14.33
N ALA A 44 0.19 4.17 14.61
CA ALA A 44 0.71 5.01 15.70
C ALA A 44 0.42 6.51 15.45
N HIS A 45 0.70 7.00 14.24
CA HIS A 45 0.40 8.39 13.88
C HIS A 45 -1.11 8.68 13.89
N LEU A 46 -1.92 7.77 13.36
CA LEU A 46 -3.37 7.91 13.33
C LEU A 46 -3.97 8.00 14.74
N ARG A 47 -3.52 7.16 15.67
CA ARG A 47 -3.96 7.23 17.07
C ARG A 47 -3.60 8.55 17.73
N ARG A 48 -2.37 9.04 17.49
CA ARG A 48 -1.93 10.33 18.00
C ARG A 48 -2.81 11.47 17.46
N TRP A 49 -3.01 11.54 16.15
CA TRP A 49 -3.82 12.59 15.55
C TRP A 49 -5.28 12.57 16.02
N LYS A 50 -5.87 11.38 16.17
CA LYS A 50 -7.22 11.25 16.76
C LYS A 50 -7.26 11.78 18.19
N ALA A 51 -6.24 11.49 19.01
CA ALA A 51 -6.14 11.99 20.38
C ALA A 51 -5.90 13.51 20.46
N GLU A 52 -5.25 14.09 19.45
CA GLU A 52 -5.07 15.55 19.29
C GLU A 52 -6.36 16.25 18.82
N GLY A 53 -7.44 15.50 18.56
CA GLY A 53 -8.75 16.04 18.18
C GLY A 53 -8.98 16.18 16.67
N CYS A 54 -8.09 15.65 15.83
CA CYS A 54 -8.31 15.66 14.39
C CYS A 54 -9.48 14.77 14.00
N ALA A 55 -10.34 15.27 13.11
CA ALA A 55 -11.43 14.50 12.52
C ALA A 55 -10.95 13.70 11.29
N TRP A 56 -9.89 14.18 10.63
CA TRP A 56 -9.30 13.56 9.45
C TRP A 56 -7.80 13.35 9.62
N ALA A 57 -7.27 12.30 9.01
CA ALA A 57 -5.83 12.06 8.97
C ALA A 57 -5.05 13.15 8.19
N ALA A 58 -5.75 13.94 7.38
CA ALA A 58 -5.21 15.08 6.65
C ALA A 58 -6.29 16.17 6.62
N GLU A 59 -6.12 17.17 7.48
CA GLU A 59 -7.04 18.30 7.65
C GLU A 59 -6.33 19.64 7.74
N TYR A 60 -7.09 20.70 7.49
CA TYR A 60 -6.72 22.08 7.73
C TYR A 60 -7.91 22.78 8.39
N GLN A 61 -7.70 23.34 9.59
CA GLN A 61 -8.75 24.00 10.38
C GLN A 61 -10.02 23.12 10.55
N GLY A 62 -9.84 21.83 10.85
CA GLY A 62 -10.93 20.86 11.03
C GLY A 62 -11.62 20.40 9.73
N ALA A 63 -11.28 20.99 8.58
CA ALA A 63 -11.79 20.57 7.29
C ALA A 63 -10.85 19.56 6.61
N ARG A 64 -11.43 18.53 5.99
CA ARG A 64 -10.68 17.56 5.20
C ARG A 64 -9.94 18.25 4.04
N ILE A 65 -8.70 17.84 3.79
CA ILE A 65 -8.01 18.20 2.54
C ILE A 65 -8.69 17.50 1.35
N GLY A 66 -9.19 18.31 0.40
CA GLY A 66 -9.90 17.84 -0.79
C GLY A 66 -8.99 17.23 -1.85
N ASP A 67 -7.90 17.93 -2.19
CA ASP A 67 -6.86 17.44 -3.10
C ASP A 67 -5.45 17.84 -2.64
N ILE A 68 -4.45 17.11 -3.14
CA ILE A 68 -3.03 17.31 -2.82
C ILE A 68 -2.23 17.82 -4.02
N LYS A 69 -2.90 18.31 -5.07
CA LYS A 69 -2.27 18.60 -6.37
C LYS A 69 -1.17 19.65 -6.27
N ARG A 70 -1.28 20.57 -5.32
CA ARG A 70 -0.28 21.60 -5.03
C ARG A 70 0.65 21.22 -3.87
N ALA A 71 0.09 20.60 -2.85
CA ALA A 71 0.83 20.27 -1.63
C ALA A 71 1.98 19.29 -1.90
N PHE A 72 1.75 18.25 -2.70
CA PHE A 72 2.79 17.23 -2.94
C PHE A 72 3.96 17.74 -3.80
N PRO A 73 3.75 18.41 -4.95
CA PRO A 73 4.87 18.98 -5.72
C PRO A 73 5.67 20.01 -4.93
N ASN A 74 5.01 20.83 -4.12
CA ASN A 74 5.70 21.77 -3.24
C ASN A 74 6.59 21.04 -2.23
N ALA A 75 6.07 20.01 -1.56
CA ALA A 75 6.88 19.20 -0.64
C ALA A 75 8.07 18.51 -1.33
N VAL A 76 7.92 18.08 -2.59
CA VAL A 76 9.01 17.53 -3.41
C VAL A 76 10.07 18.60 -3.69
N SER A 77 9.64 19.81 -4.05
CA SER A 77 10.53 20.96 -4.27
C SER A 77 11.27 21.36 -3.00
N ASP A 78 10.57 21.45 -1.86
CA ASP A 78 11.14 21.80 -0.56
C ASP A 78 12.16 20.76 -0.08
N ALA A 79 11.94 19.48 -0.43
CA ALA A 79 12.88 18.40 -0.17
C ALA A 79 14.07 18.35 -1.17
N GLY A 80 14.12 19.23 -2.17
CA GLY A 80 15.17 19.25 -3.19
C GLY A 80 15.13 18.06 -4.16
N LEU A 81 13.98 17.39 -4.29
CA LEU A 81 13.80 16.21 -5.14
C LEU A 81 13.23 16.62 -6.52
N LYS A 82 13.42 15.76 -7.53
CA LYS A 82 12.91 15.97 -8.90
C LYS A 82 12.14 14.75 -9.38
N ASP A 83 11.10 14.99 -10.18
CA ASP A 83 10.29 13.97 -10.87
C ASP A 83 9.65 12.91 -9.94
N ILE A 84 9.47 13.25 -8.66
CA ILE A 84 8.80 12.40 -7.69
C ILE A 84 7.30 12.69 -7.73
N THR A 85 6.51 11.63 -7.91
CA THR A 85 5.05 11.68 -7.84
C THR A 85 4.55 10.71 -6.78
N PRO A 86 3.28 10.81 -6.35
CA PRO A 86 2.69 9.77 -5.51
C PRO A 86 2.72 8.38 -6.16
N HIS A 87 2.74 8.31 -7.50
CA HIS A 87 2.89 7.04 -8.22
C HIS A 87 4.29 6.45 -8.02
N THR A 88 5.34 7.28 -8.04
CA THR A 88 6.72 6.88 -7.73
C THR A 88 6.80 6.25 -6.33
N LEU A 89 6.18 6.86 -5.32
CA LEU A 89 6.13 6.30 -3.97
C LEU A 89 5.40 4.95 -3.91
N LYS A 90 4.32 4.80 -4.68
CA LYS A 90 3.60 3.52 -4.79
C LYS A 90 4.48 2.44 -5.42
N HIS A 91 5.26 2.76 -6.46
CA HIS A 91 6.20 1.81 -7.07
C HIS A 91 7.21 1.31 -6.03
N THR A 92 7.86 2.24 -5.31
CA THR A 92 8.83 1.89 -4.27
C THR A 92 8.22 1.02 -3.18
N ALA A 93 7.01 1.35 -2.72
CA ALA A 93 6.32 0.58 -1.68
C ALA A 93 5.99 -0.86 -2.13
N ILE A 94 5.59 -1.06 -3.39
CA ILE A 94 5.35 -2.40 -3.95
C ILE A 94 6.66 -3.19 -4.00
N THR A 95 7.73 -2.58 -4.52
CA THR A 95 9.05 -3.22 -4.59
C THR A 95 9.52 -3.67 -3.21
N TRP A 96 9.45 -2.79 -2.20
CA TRP A 96 9.85 -3.14 -0.83
C TRP A 96 9.00 -4.24 -0.21
N ALA A 97 7.69 -4.25 -0.46
CA ALA A 97 6.83 -5.32 0.03
C ALA A 97 7.25 -6.68 -0.52
N LEU A 98 7.53 -6.77 -1.83
CA LEU A 98 7.98 -8.01 -2.47
C LEU A 98 9.37 -8.44 -2.02
N GLN A 99 10.31 -7.50 -1.88
CA GLN A 99 11.65 -7.77 -1.37
C GLN A 99 11.61 -8.33 0.06
N ASN A 100 10.67 -7.83 0.87
CA ASN A 100 10.42 -8.30 2.24
C ASN A 100 9.56 -9.57 2.31
N GLY A 101 9.34 -10.26 1.18
CA GLY A 101 8.69 -11.58 1.13
C GLY A 101 7.17 -11.56 1.03
N ALA A 102 6.53 -10.42 0.73
CA ALA A 102 5.10 -10.43 0.41
C ALA A 102 4.86 -11.20 -0.89
N THR A 103 3.81 -12.02 -0.92
CA THR A 103 3.39 -12.67 -2.17
C THR A 103 2.85 -11.63 -3.16
N ILE A 104 2.91 -11.93 -4.46
CA ILE A 104 2.31 -11.07 -5.51
C ILE A 104 0.81 -10.85 -5.23
N TRP A 105 0.11 -11.86 -4.71
CA TRP A 105 -1.32 -11.79 -4.43
C TRP A 105 -1.64 -10.85 -3.26
N ASP A 106 -0.87 -10.94 -2.18
CA ASP A 106 -1.04 -10.05 -1.02
C ASP A 106 -0.69 -8.61 -1.38
N ALA A 107 0.39 -8.40 -2.14
CA ALA A 107 0.76 -7.10 -2.65
C ALA A 107 -0.32 -6.53 -3.59
N ALA A 108 -0.93 -7.36 -4.45
CA ALA A 108 -2.00 -6.93 -5.35
C ALA A 108 -3.24 -6.46 -4.57
N GLY A 109 -3.67 -7.27 -3.60
CA GLY A 109 -4.78 -6.94 -2.70
C GLY A 109 -4.51 -5.67 -1.91
N PHE A 110 -3.29 -5.51 -1.37
CA PHE A 110 -2.93 -4.33 -0.60
C PHE A 110 -2.79 -3.08 -1.47
N PHE A 111 -2.05 -3.10 -2.57
CA PHE A 111 -1.78 -1.88 -3.34
C PHE A 111 -2.89 -1.51 -4.35
N ALA A 112 -3.98 -2.30 -4.41
CA ALA A 112 -5.05 -2.16 -5.40
C ALA A 112 -4.48 -2.08 -6.83
N THR A 113 -3.53 -2.97 -7.12
CA THR A 113 -2.88 -3.17 -8.42
C THR A 113 -3.12 -4.62 -8.82
N SER A 114 -3.39 -4.93 -10.09
CA SER A 114 -3.62 -6.34 -10.46
C SER A 114 -2.36 -7.19 -10.25
N ALA A 115 -2.54 -8.45 -9.87
CA ALA A 115 -1.45 -9.41 -9.73
C ALA A 115 -0.64 -9.53 -11.03
N GLU A 116 -1.32 -9.51 -12.18
CA GLU A 116 -0.68 -9.48 -13.51
C GLU A 116 0.24 -8.27 -13.69
N THR A 117 -0.21 -7.07 -13.31
CA THR A 117 0.63 -5.87 -13.38
C THR A 117 1.81 -5.96 -12.42
N ILE A 118 1.57 -6.47 -11.20
CA ILE A 118 2.65 -6.64 -10.23
C ILE A 118 3.69 -7.64 -10.72
N GLN A 119 3.25 -8.78 -11.24
CA GLN A 119 4.12 -9.80 -11.83
C GLN A 119 4.93 -9.25 -13.00
N LYS A 120 4.28 -8.54 -13.93
CA LYS A 120 4.93 -7.96 -15.10
C LYS A 120 5.98 -6.90 -14.73
N VAL A 121 5.67 -6.03 -13.78
CA VAL A 121 6.51 -4.86 -13.47
C VAL A 121 7.55 -5.17 -12.38
N TYR A 122 7.22 -6.00 -11.39
CA TYR A 122 8.05 -6.23 -10.20
C TYR A 122 8.30 -7.71 -9.89
N GLY A 123 7.80 -8.65 -10.69
CA GLY A 123 7.93 -10.09 -10.40
C GLY A 123 9.38 -10.56 -10.21
N HIS A 124 10.34 -9.84 -10.80
CA HIS A 124 11.77 -10.10 -10.64
C HIS A 124 12.33 -9.71 -9.25
N HIS A 125 11.58 -8.98 -8.43
CA HIS A 125 11.98 -8.57 -7.08
C HIS A 125 11.44 -9.48 -5.96
N SER A 126 10.55 -10.43 -6.26
CA SER A 126 10.11 -11.40 -5.25
C SER A 126 11.24 -12.40 -4.98
N HIS A 127 11.52 -12.69 -3.71
CA HIS A 127 12.46 -13.73 -3.29
C HIS A 127 12.20 -15.08 -4.00
N ASP A 128 10.92 -15.41 -4.18
CA ASP A 128 10.46 -16.66 -4.80
C ASP A 128 10.79 -16.78 -6.30
N TYR A 129 11.21 -15.70 -6.96
CA TYR A 129 11.43 -15.68 -8.42
C TYR A 129 12.50 -16.69 -8.86
N GLN A 130 13.40 -17.06 -7.95
CA GLN A 130 14.49 -18.00 -8.24
C GLN A 130 14.68 -19.08 -7.20
N GLU A 131 14.09 -19.04 -6.00
CA GLU A 131 14.32 -20.10 -5.01
C GLU A 131 13.94 -21.49 -5.51
N SER A 132 12.80 -21.62 -6.20
CA SER A 132 12.38 -22.91 -6.78
C SER A 132 13.34 -23.40 -7.88
N VAL A 133 13.88 -22.48 -8.69
CA VAL A 133 14.85 -22.76 -9.76
C VAL A 133 16.22 -23.10 -9.16
N LEU A 134 16.69 -22.33 -8.19
CA LEU A 134 17.93 -22.58 -7.46
C LEU A 134 17.88 -23.94 -6.78
N ARG A 135 16.78 -24.26 -6.09
CA ARG A 135 16.58 -25.59 -5.49
C ARG A 135 16.63 -26.69 -6.56
N ALA A 136 15.92 -26.54 -7.68
CA ALA A 136 15.89 -27.54 -8.75
C ALA A 136 17.25 -27.71 -9.46
N VAL A 137 18.07 -26.66 -9.55
CA VAL A 137 19.41 -26.72 -10.16
C VAL A 137 20.46 -27.26 -9.17
N THR A 138 20.32 -26.96 -7.88
CA THR A 138 21.26 -27.40 -6.84
C THR A 138 21.00 -28.84 -6.40
N GLU A 139 19.73 -29.29 -6.42
CA GLU A 139 19.36 -30.69 -6.27
C GLU A 139 19.75 -31.46 -7.54
N THR A 140 21.06 -31.71 -7.70
CA THR A 140 21.56 -32.69 -8.67
C THR A 140 20.95 -34.03 -8.28
N ARG A 141 19.97 -34.51 -9.05
CA ARG A 141 19.51 -35.89 -8.97
C ARG A 141 20.73 -36.76 -9.19
N GLY A 142 21.27 -37.33 -8.11
CA GLY A 142 22.30 -38.34 -8.18
C GLY A 142 21.78 -39.47 -9.08
N PHE A 143 22.27 -39.50 -10.32
CA PHE A 143 22.25 -40.72 -11.11
C PHE A 143 23.13 -41.70 -10.35
N ALA A 144 22.52 -42.47 -9.45
CA ALA A 144 23.11 -43.69 -8.95
C ALA A 144 23.23 -44.63 -10.14
N LEU A 145 24.41 -44.63 -10.78
CA LEU A 145 24.86 -45.70 -11.64
C LEU A 145 25.05 -46.94 -10.76
N CYS A 146 24.08 -47.85 -10.81
CA CYS A 146 24.29 -49.27 -10.58
C CYS A 146 24.11 -49.99 -11.92
#